data_AF-A0A7J8J6E8-F1
#
_entry.id   AF-A0A7J8J6E8-F1
#
_cell.length_a   1.000
_cell.length_b   1.000
_cell.length_c   1.000
_cell.angle_alpha   90.00
_cell.angle_beta   90.00
_cell.angle_gamma   90.00
#
_symmetry.space_group_name_H-M   'P 1'
#
loop_
_entity.id
_entity.type
_entity.pdbx_description
1 polymer ?
#
loop_
_entity_poly.entity_id
_entity_poly.type
_entity_poly.pdbx_seq_one_letter_code
_entity_poly.pdbx_strand_id
1 'polypeptide(L)'
;MKDDAIVCNIGHFDVEIDVKWLNVNAVEKVNIKPQVDRYRLRNGHHIILLAEGRLVNLGCATGHPSFVMSNSFTNHVLAQIELLTHPDKYPLGVHFLPKKLDEAVAEAQLRKLNVKLTKLTEKQAQYLGVPHDGPFKPNHYHY
;
A
#
# COMPACT_ATOMS: atom_id res chain seq x y z
N MET A 1 -25.51 -12.37 7.79
CA MET A 1 -24.33 -12.55 8.66
C MET A 1 -24.82 -12.76 10.10
N LYS A 2 -23.94 -13.15 11.04
CA LYS A 2 -24.29 -13.17 12.48
C LYS A 2 -24.72 -11.76 12.94
N ASP A 3 -25.52 -11.70 14.00
CA ASP A 3 -25.93 -10.40 14.57
C ASP A 3 -24.68 -9.61 15.02
N ASP A 4 -24.70 -8.30 14.75
CA ASP A 4 -23.58 -7.37 14.94
C ASP A 4 -22.26 -7.76 14.24
N ALA A 5 -22.35 -8.42 13.08
CA ALA A 5 -21.17 -8.65 12.25
C ALA A 5 -20.56 -7.31 11.78
N ILE A 6 -19.25 -7.16 11.95
CA ILE A 6 -18.48 -6.01 11.44
C ILE A 6 -18.09 -6.28 9.99
N VAL A 7 -18.39 -5.31 9.13
CA VAL A 7 -18.07 -5.32 7.70
C VAL A 7 -17.27 -4.08 7.37
N CYS A 8 -16.15 -4.25 6.68
CA CYS A 8 -15.30 -3.14 6.24
C CYS A 8 -14.57 -3.48 4.94
N ASN A 9 -14.10 -2.44 4.27
CA ASN A 9 -13.27 -2.52 3.07
C ASN A 9 -11.89 -1.92 3.36
N ILE A 10 -10.83 -2.49 2.78
CA ILE A 10 -9.47 -1.91 2.78
C ILE A 10 -8.83 -1.95 1.39
N GLY A 11 -9.56 -2.43 0.38
CA GLY A 11 -9.13 -2.47 -1.00
C GLY A 11 -9.50 -1.18 -1.74
N HIS A 12 -10.13 -1.34 -2.90
CA HIS A 12 -10.30 -0.24 -3.85
C HIS A 12 -11.58 0.56 -3.61
N PHE A 13 -11.43 1.86 -3.33
CA PHE A 13 -12.53 2.82 -3.15
C PHE A 13 -13.70 2.27 -2.30
N ASP A 14 -14.91 2.24 -2.85
CA ASP A 14 -16.16 1.78 -2.24
C ASP A 14 -16.91 0.76 -3.12
N VAL A 15 -16.21 0.09 -4.04
CA VAL A 15 -16.85 -0.79 -5.05
C VAL A 15 -16.91 -2.26 -4.64
N GLU A 16 -16.21 -2.64 -3.57
CA GLU A 16 -16.12 -4.05 -3.14
C GLU A 16 -17.32 -4.51 -2.31
N ILE A 17 -18.05 -3.57 -1.72
CA ILE A 17 -19.20 -3.85 -0.84
C ILE A 17 -20.42 -3.14 -1.43
N ASP A 18 -21.51 -3.87 -1.63
CA ASP A 18 -22.78 -3.28 -2.08
C ASP A 18 -23.47 -2.53 -0.92
N VAL A 19 -22.91 -1.37 -0.57
CA VAL A 19 -23.46 -0.48 0.47
C VAL A 19 -24.80 0.11 0.03
N LYS A 20 -25.02 0.24 -1.28
CA LYS A 20 -26.32 0.67 -1.83
C LYS A 20 -27.42 -0.30 -1.45
N TRP A 21 -27.16 -1.61 -1.51
CA TRP A 21 -28.13 -2.62 -1.05
C TRP A 21 -28.48 -2.43 0.42
N LEU A 22 -27.50 -2.17 1.30
CA LEU A 22 -27.75 -1.89 2.72
C LEU A 22 -28.64 -0.66 2.90
N ASN A 23 -28.33 0.45 2.21
CA ASN A 23 -29.11 1.68 2.30
C ASN A 23 -30.56 1.53 1.82
N VAL A 24 -30.81 0.66 0.83
CA VAL A 24 -32.16 0.44 0.28
C VAL A 24 -32.96 -0.60 1.07
N ASN A 25 -32.30 -1.62 1.64
CA ASN A 25 -32.98 -2.81 2.18
C ASN A 25 -32.98 -2.90 3.71
N ALA A 26 -32.09 -2.19 4.40
CA ALA A 26 -32.12 -2.09 5.85
C ALA A 26 -33.39 -1.37 6.31
N VAL A 27 -33.92 -1.79 7.45
CA VAL A 27 -35.10 -1.16 8.07
C VAL A 27 -34.72 0.03 8.94
N GLU A 28 -33.43 0.15 9.28
CA GLU A 28 -32.90 1.21 10.12
C GLU A 28 -31.40 1.37 9.87
N LYS A 29 -30.91 2.61 9.93
CA LYS A 29 -29.50 2.97 9.95
C LYS A 29 -29.27 3.91 11.13
N VAL A 30 -28.46 3.49 12.09
CA VAL A 30 -28.05 4.32 13.23
C VAL A 30 -26.58 4.68 13.06
N ASN A 31 -26.27 5.98 12.96
CA ASN A 31 -24.89 6.43 13.03
C ASN A 31 -24.41 6.38 14.48
N ILE A 32 -23.36 5.60 14.76
CA ILE A 32 -22.83 5.42 16.12
C ILE A 32 -21.80 6.49 16.44
N LYS A 33 -20.92 6.77 15.47
CA LYS A 33 -19.90 7.81 15.50
C LYS A 33 -19.44 8.09 14.05
N PRO A 34 -18.57 9.08 13.80
CA PRO A 34 -18.02 9.28 12.46
C PRO A 34 -17.45 7.98 11.88
N GLN A 35 -17.87 7.65 10.66
CA GLN A 35 -17.44 6.47 9.90
C GLN A 35 -17.81 5.11 10.54
N VAL A 36 -18.81 5.07 11.42
CA VAL A 36 -19.38 3.82 11.95
C VAL A 36 -20.89 3.88 11.96
N ASP A 37 -21.51 3.05 11.12
CA ASP A 37 -22.96 2.92 11.00
C ASP A 37 -23.42 1.52 11.40
N ARG A 38 -24.53 1.42 12.12
CA ARG A 38 -25.19 0.16 12.46
C ARG A 38 -26.51 0.05 11.72
N TYR A 39 -26.61 -0.93 10.82
CA TYR A 39 -27.80 -1.21 10.04
C TYR A 39 -28.60 -2.33 10.68
N ARG A 40 -29.91 -2.18 10.85
CA ARG A 40 -30.82 -3.28 11.21
C ARG A 40 -31.46 -3.83 9.94
N LEU A 41 -31.38 -5.14 9.75
CA LEU A 41 -31.97 -5.84 8.61
C LEU A 41 -33.39 -6.34 8.93
N ARG A 42 -34.16 -6.69 7.90
CA ARG A 42 -35.54 -7.20 8.06
C ARG A 42 -35.65 -8.47 8.89
N ASN A 43 -34.59 -9.28 8.94
CA ASN A 43 -34.52 -10.49 9.76
C ASN A 43 -34.19 -10.20 11.25
N GLY A 44 -34.09 -8.93 11.64
CA GLY A 44 -33.78 -8.51 13.00
C GLY A 44 -32.29 -8.43 13.34
N HIS A 45 -31.41 -8.98 12.51
CA HIS A 45 -29.97 -8.91 12.73
C HIS A 45 -29.40 -7.53 12.34
N HIS A 46 -28.27 -7.20 12.94
CA HIS A 46 -27.53 -5.98 12.70
C HIS A 46 -26.23 -6.23 11.95
N ILE A 47 -25.80 -5.21 11.19
CA ILE A 47 -24.49 -5.13 10.56
C ILE A 47 -23.85 -3.82 10.99
N ILE A 48 -22.59 -3.87 11.44
CA ILE A 48 -21.77 -2.70 11.72
C ILE A 48 -20.91 -2.46 10.48
N LEU A 49 -21.17 -1.38 9.74
CA LEU A 49 -20.41 -0.99 8.57
C LEU A 49 -19.40 0.10 8.95
N LEU A 50 -18.13 -0.14 8.64
CA LEU A 50 -17.06 0.83 8.83
C LEU A 50 -16.81 1.64 7.56
N ALA A 51 -16.51 2.93 7.74
CA ALA A 51 -16.14 3.87 6.69
C ALA A 51 -17.09 3.92 5.49
N GLU A 52 -18.38 3.60 5.70
CA GLU A 52 -19.37 3.52 4.61
C GLU A 52 -18.93 2.59 3.45
N GLY A 53 -18.13 1.57 3.74
CA GLY A 53 -17.56 0.66 2.73
C GLY A 53 -16.32 1.19 2.00
N ARG A 54 -15.78 2.35 2.40
CA ARG A 54 -14.48 2.87 1.96
C ARG A 54 -13.32 2.28 2.78
N LEU A 55 -12.11 2.72 2.46
CA LEU A 55 -10.86 2.28 3.09
C LEU A 55 -10.87 2.52 4.60
N VAL A 56 -11.03 1.45 5.37
CA VAL A 56 -11.21 1.48 6.84
C VAL A 56 -10.00 2.05 7.57
N ASN A 57 -8.79 1.78 7.09
CA ASN A 57 -7.56 2.27 7.70
C ASN A 57 -7.43 3.80 7.63
N LEU A 58 -7.98 4.43 6.58
CA LEU A 58 -8.02 5.88 6.41
C LEU A 58 -9.26 6.50 7.04
N GLY A 59 -10.42 5.86 6.90
CA GLY A 59 -11.69 6.39 7.39
C GLY A 59 -11.86 6.29 8.91
N CYS A 60 -11.35 5.21 9.52
CA CYS A 60 -11.51 4.95 10.95
C CYS A 60 -10.22 5.09 11.77
N ALA A 61 -9.10 5.38 11.12
CA ALA A 61 -7.79 5.55 11.75
C ALA A 61 -6.93 6.56 10.96
N THR A 62 -5.60 6.44 11.03
CA THR A 62 -4.65 7.40 10.45
C THR A 62 -3.89 6.83 9.25
N GLY A 63 -4.37 5.75 8.64
CA GLY A 63 -3.69 5.09 7.53
C GLY A 63 -2.42 4.36 7.95
N HIS A 64 -1.44 4.30 7.05
CA HIS A 64 -0.17 3.66 7.33
C HIS A 64 0.74 4.57 8.19
N PRO A 65 1.54 3.99 9.11
CA PRO A 65 2.53 4.75 9.88
C PRO A 65 3.54 5.48 9.00
N SER A 66 4.10 6.58 9.50
CA SER A 66 5.04 7.42 8.74
C SER A 66 6.24 6.66 8.18
N PHE A 67 6.72 5.62 8.88
CA PHE A 67 7.85 4.80 8.40
C PHE A 67 7.49 3.92 7.19
N VAL A 68 6.25 3.41 7.13
CA VAL A 68 5.76 2.72 5.93
C VAL A 68 5.65 3.73 4.78
N MET A 69 5.05 4.89 5.04
CA MET A 69 4.91 5.95 4.04
C MET A 69 6.25 6.54 3.58
N SER A 70 7.28 6.53 4.43
CA SER A 70 8.66 6.93 4.08
C SER A 70 9.17 6.16 2.88
N ASN A 71 8.93 4.84 2.80
CA ASN A 71 9.35 4.03 1.66
C ASN A 71 8.64 4.45 0.38
N SER A 72 7.30 4.52 0.42
CA SER A 72 6.48 4.91 -0.74
C SER A 72 6.80 6.32 -1.24
N PHE A 73 6.96 7.28 -0.33
CA PHE A 73 7.27 8.66 -0.70
C PHE A 73 8.71 8.85 -1.15
N THR A 74 9.67 8.07 -0.63
CA THR A 74 11.03 8.04 -1.19
C THR A 74 11.00 7.55 -2.64
N ASN A 75 10.24 6.48 -2.94
CA ASN A 75 10.04 6.01 -4.31
C ASN A 75 9.43 7.11 -5.21
N HIS A 76 8.42 7.84 -4.75
CA HIS A 76 7.85 8.96 -5.50
C HIS A 76 8.88 10.06 -5.76
N VAL A 77 9.68 10.45 -4.76
CA VAL A 77 10.73 11.47 -4.92
C VAL A 77 11.77 11.03 -5.96
N LEU A 78 12.25 9.79 -5.89
CA LEU A 78 13.20 9.27 -6.86
C LEU A 78 12.60 9.19 -8.27
N ALA A 79 11.33 8.80 -8.41
CA ALA A 79 10.65 8.82 -9.70
C ALA A 79 10.55 10.24 -10.28
N GLN A 80 10.23 11.24 -9.45
CA GLN A 80 10.19 12.64 -9.88
C GLN A 80 11.57 13.16 -10.31
N ILE A 81 12.63 12.86 -9.54
CA ILE A 81 14.00 13.20 -9.90
C ILE A 81 14.40 12.52 -11.22
N GLU A 82 14.10 11.23 -11.36
CA GLU A 82 14.46 10.42 -12.53
C GLU A 82 13.84 10.98 -13.81
N LEU A 83 12.55 11.33 -13.78
CA LEU A 83 11.84 11.93 -14.91
C LEU A 83 12.36 13.34 -15.23
N LEU A 84 12.61 14.16 -14.21
CA LEU A 84 13.07 15.54 -14.38
C LEU A 84 14.50 15.62 -14.94
N THR A 85 15.38 14.74 -14.47
CA THR A 85 16.82 14.76 -14.82
C THR A 85 17.14 13.98 -16.09
N HIS A 86 16.21 13.15 -16.58
CA HIS A 86 16.37 12.36 -17.81
C HIS A 86 15.16 12.49 -18.74
N PRO A 87 14.87 13.69 -19.26
CA PRO A 87 13.63 13.99 -20.01
C PRO A 87 13.44 13.10 -21.25
N ASP A 88 14.54 12.73 -21.93
CA ASP A 88 14.48 11.95 -23.18
C ASP A 88 14.58 10.43 -22.96
N LYS A 89 14.78 9.97 -21.71
CA LYS A 89 15.05 8.56 -21.40
C LYS A 89 13.80 7.67 -21.47
N TYR A 90 12.63 8.24 -21.22
CA TYR A 90 11.39 7.49 -21.10
C TYR A 90 10.41 7.88 -22.22
N PRO A 91 10.15 7.01 -23.21
CA PRO A 91 9.11 7.27 -24.19
C PRO A 91 7.73 7.29 -23.52
N LEU A 92 6.70 7.79 -24.22
CA LEU A 92 5.34 7.76 -23.69
C LEU A 92 4.92 6.32 -23.35
N GLY A 93 4.55 6.08 -22.09
CA GLY A 93 4.17 4.77 -21.60
C GLY A 93 4.21 4.68 -20.07
N VAL A 94 3.87 3.49 -19.56
CA VAL A 94 3.99 3.17 -18.13
C VAL A 94 5.31 2.43 -17.93
N HIS A 95 6.16 2.96 -17.07
CA HIS A 95 7.50 2.42 -16.81
C HIS A 95 7.62 1.99 -15.35
N PHE A 96 8.31 0.89 -15.11
CA PHE A 96 8.75 0.54 -13.77
C PHE A 96 9.97 1.38 -13.38
N LEU A 97 10.04 1.77 -12.10
CA LEU A 97 11.23 2.39 -11.56
C LEU A 97 12.42 1.41 -11.69
N PRO A 98 13.61 1.86 -12.13
CA PRO A 98 14.79 1.00 -12.19
C PRO A 98 15.06 0.32 -10.84
N LYS A 99 15.35 -0.99 -10.86
CA LYS A 99 15.59 -1.81 -9.65
C LYS A 99 16.63 -1.21 -8.70
N LYS A 100 17.66 -0.56 -9.25
CA LYS A 100 18.70 0.12 -8.47
C LYS A 100 18.15 1.27 -7.60
N LEU A 101 17.12 1.98 -8.06
CA LEU A 101 16.48 3.03 -7.27
C LEU A 101 15.61 2.44 -6.15
N ASP A 102 14.92 1.32 -6.41
CA ASP A 102 14.16 0.59 -5.39
C ASP A 102 15.09 0.04 -4.29
N GLU A 103 16.25 -0.51 -4.67
CA GLU A 103 17.31 -0.92 -3.72
C GLU A 103 17.85 0.28 -2.91
N ALA A 104 17.99 1.46 -3.52
CA ALA A 104 18.41 2.67 -2.83
C ALA A 104 17.38 3.16 -1.80
N VAL A 105 16.07 2.98 -2.06
CA VAL A 105 15.01 3.25 -1.07
C VAL A 105 15.18 2.34 0.14
N ALA A 106 15.40 1.04 -0.08
CA ALA A 106 15.63 0.09 0.99
C ALA A 106 16.90 0.44 1.80
N GLU A 107 18.02 0.72 1.12
CA GLU A 107 19.29 1.11 1.76
C GLU A 107 19.13 2.35 2.66
N ALA A 108 18.37 3.35 2.21
CA ALA A 108 18.13 4.58 2.96
C ALA A 108 17.42 4.34 4.32
N GLN A 109 16.60 3.29 4.44
CA GLN A 109 15.91 2.97 5.69
C GLN A 109 16.77 2.16 6.68
N LEU A 110 17.80 1.45 6.21
CA LEU A 110 18.56 0.48 7.01
C LEU A 110 19.20 1.08 8.26
N ARG A 111 19.74 2.30 8.14
CA ARG A 111 20.36 3.00 9.28
C ARG A 111 19.38 3.22 10.42
N LYS A 112 18.13 3.61 10.10
CA LYS A 112 17.08 3.83 11.11
C LYS A 112 16.66 2.52 11.79
N LEU A 113 16.80 1.40 11.08
CA LEU A 113 16.52 0.04 11.56
C LEU A 113 17.71 -0.62 12.26
N ASN A 114 18.84 0.08 12.41
CA ASN A 114 20.09 -0.45 12.97
C ASN A 114 20.63 -1.68 12.22
N VAL A 115 20.36 -1.77 10.91
CA VAL A 115 20.84 -2.86 10.06
C VAL A 115 22.25 -2.53 9.54
N LYS A 116 23.14 -3.54 9.58
CA LYS A 116 24.46 -3.50 8.96
C LYS A 116 24.44 -4.34 7.69
N LEU A 117 24.48 -3.67 6.53
CA LEU A 117 24.49 -4.33 5.24
C LEU A 117 25.89 -4.87 4.93
N THR A 118 26.01 -6.16 4.64
CA THR A 118 27.25 -6.76 4.14
C THR A 118 27.54 -6.24 2.73
N LYS A 119 28.78 -5.86 2.45
CA LYS A 119 29.24 -5.53 1.10
C LYS A 119 29.93 -6.75 0.48
N LEU A 120 29.59 -7.06 -0.76
CA LEU A 120 30.21 -8.16 -1.49
C LEU A 120 31.69 -7.82 -1.74
N THR A 121 32.57 -8.81 -1.61
CA THR A 121 33.91 -8.69 -2.17
C THR A 121 33.85 -8.74 -3.70
N GLU A 122 34.86 -8.22 -4.39
CA GLU A 122 34.96 -8.30 -5.85
C GLU A 122 34.84 -9.74 -6.36
N LYS A 123 35.49 -10.69 -5.67
CA LYS A 123 35.42 -12.12 -5.98
C LYS A 123 33.99 -12.66 -5.89
N GLN A 124 33.21 -12.24 -4.90
CA GLN A 124 31.81 -12.67 -4.75
C GLN A 124 30.91 -12.04 -5.81
N ALA A 125 31.09 -10.75 -6.12
CA ALA A 125 30.33 -10.06 -7.17
C ALA A 125 30.55 -10.73 -8.54
N GLN A 126 31.82 -11.03 -8.88
CA GLN A 126 32.18 -11.77 -10.10
C GLN A 126 31.56 -13.17 -10.11
N TYR A 127 31.63 -13.91 -9.00
CA TYR A 127 31.05 -15.25 -8.88
C TYR A 127 29.53 -15.24 -9.10
N LEU A 128 28.83 -14.25 -8.55
CA LEU A 128 27.39 -14.11 -8.68
C LEU A 128 26.95 -13.50 -10.02
N GLY A 129 27.88 -12.92 -10.79
CA GLY A 129 27.56 -12.21 -12.02
C GLY A 129 26.72 -10.94 -11.80
N VAL A 130 26.88 -10.27 -10.65
CA VAL A 130 26.18 -9.02 -10.31
C VAL A 130 27.16 -7.88 -10.07
N PRO A 131 26.80 -6.61 -10.33
CA PRO A 131 27.63 -5.48 -9.96
C PRO A 131 27.81 -5.40 -8.44
N HIS A 132 28.95 -4.84 -8.01
CA HIS A 132 29.25 -4.64 -6.59
C HIS A 132 28.19 -3.79 -5.88
N ASP A 133 27.65 -2.78 -6.58
CA ASP A 133 26.64 -1.84 -6.05
C ASP A 133 25.23 -2.09 -6.61
N GLY A 134 24.96 -3.34 -7.03
CA GLY A 134 23.68 -3.75 -7.59
C GLY A 134 23.40 -3.21 -9.01
N PRO A 135 22.24 -3.54 -9.60
CA PRO A 135 21.15 -4.32 -8.99
C PRO A 135 21.52 -5.77 -8.67
N PHE A 136 21.01 -6.30 -7.56
CA PHE A 136 21.40 -7.60 -7.00
C PHE A 136 20.51 -8.76 -7.42
N LYS A 137 19.42 -8.50 -8.17
CA LYS A 137 18.42 -9.49 -8.58
C LYS A 137 17.94 -9.25 -10.00
N PRO A 138 17.52 -10.30 -10.75
CA PRO A 138 16.92 -10.13 -12.07
C PRO A 138 15.53 -9.47 -11.99
N ASN A 139 15.02 -8.99 -13.13
CA ASN A 139 13.75 -8.27 -13.19
C ASN A 139 12.53 -9.12 -12.82
N HIS A 140 12.54 -10.42 -13.13
CA HIS A 140 11.44 -11.36 -12.82
C HIS A 140 11.49 -11.88 -11.38
N TYR A 141 12.35 -11.34 -10.52
CA TYR A 141 12.46 -11.78 -9.13
C TYR A 141 11.31 -11.19 -8.29
N HIS A 142 10.63 -12.04 -7.50
CA HIS A 142 9.44 -11.69 -6.72
C HIS A 142 9.79 -11.24 -5.30
N TYR A 143 10.63 -10.21 -5.16
CA TYR A 143 11.27 -9.66 -3.93
C TYR A 143 12.63 -10.22 -3.54
#